data_AF-A0A2M7D6L4-F1
#
_entry.id   AF-A0A2M7D6L4-F1
#
_cell.length_a   1.000
_cell.length_b   1.000
_cell.length_c   1.000
_cell.angle_alpha   90.00
_cell.angle_beta   90.00
_cell.angle_gamma   90.00
#
_symmetry.space_group_name_H-M   'P 1'
#
loop_
_entity.id
_entity.type
_entity.pdbx_description
1 polymer ?
#
loop_
_entity_poly.entity_id
_entity_poly.type
_entity_poly.pdbx_seq_one_letter_code
_entity_poly.pdbx_strand_id
1 'polypeptide(L)'
;MLYGSYITNRTVKIDKTSGQLATSQTPPELIQEKVFQKVHCPLYYLQKDDPLGDSPSNPSDDPQFKNWEAAVLAWLGQQNQSYNQKAPSQNDQLHTKQNLPTVRFTSPKKNTAVPMSFRAEVEAVAPLGLQQIDFFLNDDFVGSVLSPPYRLDVIAPAGLANGWATLKARAYDQVLNRQEDQISVMLTR
;
A
#
# COMPACT_ATOMS: atom_id res chain seq x y z
N MET A 1 -13.15 -28.14 18.29
CA MET A 1 -13.18 -28.16 16.81
C MET A 1 -13.20 -29.62 16.34
N LEU A 2 -14.17 -30.02 15.50
CA LEU A 2 -14.36 -31.40 15.03
C LEU A 2 -14.65 -31.43 13.51
N TYR A 3 -13.82 -30.72 12.72
CA TYR A 3 -13.95 -30.64 11.26
C TYR A 3 -12.58 -30.60 10.59
N GLY A 4 -11.91 -31.75 10.46
CA GLY A 4 -10.98 -32.12 9.37
C GLY A 4 -9.84 -31.19 8.89
N SER A 5 -9.67 -29.99 9.44
CA SER A 5 -8.66 -29.02 9.03
C SER A 5 -7.60 -28.92 10.10
N TYR A 6 -6.42 -29.47 9.82
CA TYR A 6 -5.19 -29.33 10.60
C TYR A 6 -4.50 -27.96 10.36
N ILE A 7 -5.13 -27.09 9.57
CA ILE A 7 -4.62 -25.78 9.18
C ILE A 7 -5.48 -24.69 9.82
N THR A 8 -4.84 -23.80 10.58
CA THR A 8 -5.43 -22.53 11.04
C THR A 8 -4.96 -21.40 10.14
N ASN A 9 -5.88 -20.63 9.58
CA ASN A 9 -5.57 -19.49 8.72
C ASN A 9 -5.63 -18.19 9.53
N ARG A 10 -4.63 -17.33 9.36
CA ARG A 10 -4.65 -15.93 9.80
C ARG A 10 -4.40 -15.03 8.59
N THR A 11 -5.41 -14.29 8.18
CA THR A 11 -5.27 -13.30 7.11
C THR A 11 -4.83 -11.97 7.72
N VAL A 12 -3.80 -11.36 7.14
CA VAL A 12 -3.36 -9.99 7.50
C VAL A 12 -3.17 -9.17 6.23
N LYS A 13 -3.38 -7.85 6.34
CA LYS A 13 -3.08 -6.90 5.27
C LYS A 13 -1.65 -6.41 5.44
N ILE A 14 -0.83 -6.62 4.42
CA ILE A 14 0.56 -6.17 4.38
C ILE A 14 0.76 -5.17 3.25
N ASP A 15 1.74 -4.29 3.42
CA ASP A 15 2.29 -3.50 2.33
C ASP A 15 3.23 -4.38 1.49
N LYS A 16 3.03 -4.41 0.17
CA LYS A 16 3.88 -5.15 -0.78
C LYS A 16 5.33 -4.64 -0.82
N THR A 17 5.55 -3.37 -0.50
CA THR A 17 6.87 -2.74 -0.60
C THR A 17 7.71 -3.03 0.65
N SER A 18 7.17 -2.78 1.85
CA SER A 18 7.87 -3.02 3.12
C SER A 18 7.75 -4.45 3.65
N GLY A 19 6.70 -5.19 3.27
CA GLY A 19 6.34 -6.49 3.84
C GLY A 19 5.77 -6.42 5.26
N GLN A 20 5.52 -5.21 5.78
CA GLN A 20 4.98 -4.96 7.12
C GLN A 20 3.46 -4.80 7.09
N LEU A 21 2.81 -4.68 8.26
CA LEU A 21 1.36 -4.49 8.34
C LEU A 21 0.96 -3.17 7.69
N ALA A 22 0.05 -3.23 6.72
CA ALA A 22 -0.45 -2.05 6.02
C ALA A 22 -1.17 -1.11 6.99
N THR A 23 -0.98 0.20 6.82
CA THR A 23 -1.61 1.26 7.62
C THR A 23 -2.65 2.01 6.80
N SER A 24 -3.30 3.01 7.39
CA SER A 24 -4.22 3.90 6.68
C SER A 24 -3.53 4.80 5.65
N GLN A 25 -2.19 4.90 5.69
CA GLN A 25 -1.41 5.69 4.75
C GLN A 25 -0.88 4.85 3.58
N THR A 26 -0.85 3.52 3.71
CA THR A 26 -0.40 2.61 2.66
C THR A 26 -1.30 2.76 1.42
N PRO A 27 -0.75 3.08 0.24
CA PRO A 27 -1.51 3.15 -1.00
C PRO A 27 -2.32 1.86 -1.23
N PRO A 28 -3.63 1.94 -1.54
CA PRO A 28 -4.48 0.76 -1.70
C PRO A 28 -3.93 -0.29 -2.68
N GLU A 29 -3.28 0.16 -3.75
CA GLU A 29 -2.63 -0.67 -4.76
C GLU A 29 -1.46 -1.51 -4.22
N LEU A 30 -0.83 -1.05 -3.13
CA LEU A 30 0.25 -1.73 -2.43
C LEU A 30 -0.24 -2.62 -1.29
N ILE A 31 -1.52 -2.57 -0.93
CA ILE A 31 -2.08 -3.46 0.09
C ILE A 31 -2.29 -4.85 -0.51
N GLN A 32 -1.77 -5.87 0.18
CA GLN A 32 -1.99 -7.27 -0.13
C GLN A 32 -2.54 -8.00 1.08
N GLU A 33 -3.59 -8.80 0.88
CA GLU A 33 -4.01 -9.79 1.88
C GLU A 33 -3.12 -11.02 1.78
N LYS A 34 -2.40 -11.33 2.85
CA LYS A 34 -1.56 -12.51 2.97
C LYS A 34 -2.13 -13.45 4.03
N VAL A 35 -2.36 -14.69 3.63
CA VAL A 35 -2.81 -15.76 4.52
C VAL A 35 -1.59 -16.45 5.13
N PHE A 36 -1.50 -16.41 6.45
CA PHE A 36 -0.52 -17.16 7.22
C PHE A 36 -1.19 -18.41 7.76
N GLN A 37 -0.66 -19.56 7.36
CA GLN A 37 -1.21 -20.85 7.74
C GLN A 37 -0.37 -21.44 8.87
N LYS A 38 -1.03 -21.77 9.97
CA LYS A 38 -0.44 -22.51 11.09
C LYS A 38 -0.91 -23.96 11.05
N VAL A 39 0.04 -24.87 11.20
CA VAL A 39 -0.21 -26.30 11.25
C VAL A 39 0.57 -26.86 12.42
N HIS A 40 -0.18 -27.49 13.33
CA HIS A 40 0.32 -28.19 14.50
C HIS A 40 -0.44 -29.50 14.66
N CYS A 41 0.09 -30.42 15.46
CA CYS A 41 -0.63 -31.64 15.83
C CYS A 41 -1.90 -31.34 16.66
N PRO A 42 -2.88 -32.26 16.75
CA PRO A 42 -4.12 -32.03 17.49
C PRO A 42 -3.93 -31.60 18.96
N LEU A 43 -2.89 -32.13 19.61
CA LEU A 43 -2.53 -31.81 20.99
C LEU A 43 -2.14 -30.34 21.20
N TYR A 44 -1.85 -29.59 20.14
CA TYR A 44 -1.66 -28.13 20.20
C TYR A 44 -2.95 -27.37 20.46
N TYR A 45 -4.09 -27.89 19.96
CA TYR A 45 -5.36 -27.17 19.96
C TYR A 45 -6.36 -27.71 20.99
N LEU A 46 -6.18 -28.94 21.46
CA LEU A 46 -7.16 -29.67 22.26
C LEU A 46 -6.50 -30.33 23.47
N GLN A 47 -7.11 -30.16 24.64
CA GLN A 47 -6.77 -30.92 25.83
C GLN A 47 -7.46 -32.29 25.76
N LYS A 48 -6.71 -33.37 26.00
CA LYS A 48 -7.23 -34.73 25.89
C LYS A 48 -8.32 -35.02 26.94
N ASP A 49 -8.11 -34.53 28.15
CA ASP A 49 -8.99 -34.77 29.29
C ASP A 49 -10.19 -33.82 29.33
N ASP A 50 -10.15 -32.73 28.55
CA ASP A 50 -11.27 -31.82 28.33
C ASP A 50 -11.33 -31.37 26.85
N PRO A 51 -11.90 -32.20 25.97
CA PRO A 51 -11.94 -31.93 24.53
C PRO A 51 -12.89 -30.79 24.13
N LEU A 52 -13.74 -30.31 25.06
CA LEU A 52 -14.67 -29.20 24.84
C LEU A 52 -14.18 -27.89 25.48
N GLY A 53 -13.15 -27.95 26.33
CA GLY A 53 -12.51 -26.80 26.95
C GLY A 53 -11.61 -26.00 26.02
N ASP A 54 -10.95 -24.98 26.59
CA ASP A 54 -10.01 -24.13 25.87
C ASP A 54 -8.75 -24.89 25.45
N SER A 55 -8.05 -24.39 24.42
CA SER A 55 -6.77 -24.95 24.00
C SER A 55 -5.74 -24.93 25.15
N PRO A 56 -4.83 -25.92 25.23
CA PRO A 56 -3.83 -25.97 26.29
C PRO A 56 -2.96 -24.71 26.29
N SER A 57 -2.70 -24.13 27.48
CA SER A 57 -1.76 -23.02 27.63
C SER A 57 -0.31 -23.48 27.37
N ASN A 58 0.00 -24.73 27.73
CA ASN A 58 1.27 -25.39 27.40
C ASN A 58 1.03 -26.80 26.84
N PRO A 59 0.93 -26.95 25.51
CA PRO A 59 0.76 -28.26 24.87
C PRO A 59 1.86 -29.28 25.20
N SER A 60 3.04 -28.81 25.61
CA SER A 60 4.17 -29.69 25.97
C SER A 60 4.01 -30.42 27.30
N ASP A 61 2.96 -30.11 28.08
CA ASP A 61 2.62 -30.84 29.30
C ASP A 61 2.12 -32.26 28.98
N ASP A 62 1.57 -32.49 27.77
CA ASP A 62 1.28 -33.84 27.29
C ASP A 62 2.59 -34.50 26.78
N PRO A 63 3.02 -35.64 27.36
CA PRO A 63 4.25 -36.32 26.95
C PRO A 63 4.29 -36.72 25.46
N GLN A 64 3.13 -36.88 24.81
CA GLN A 64 3.03 -37.26 23.41
C GLN A 64 3.15 -36.06 22.47
N PHE A 65 2.92 -34.84 22.94
CA PHE A 65 2.96 -33.63 22.11
C PHE A 65 4.26 -33.52 21.33
N LYS A 66 5.40 -33.67 22.01
CA LYS A 66 6.71 -33.56 21.37
C LYS A 66 6.90 -34.56 20.22
N ASN A 67 6.48 -35.80 20.43
CA ASN A 67 6.62 -36.87 19.44
C ASN A 67 5.73 -36.61 18.21
N TRP A 68 4.49 -36.17 18.45
CA TRP A 68 3.50 -35.97 17.40
C TRP A 68 3.77 -34.68 16.62
N GLU A 69 4.13 -33.61 17.32
CA GLU A 69 4.50 -32.33 16.70
C GLU A 69 5.74 -32.50 15.82
N ALA A 70 6.75 -33.25 16.27
CA ALA A 70 7.92 -33.53 15.46
C ALA A 70 7.57 -34.24 14.14
N ALA A 71 6.65 -35.21 14.16
CA ALA A 71 6.20 -35.90 12.96
C ALA A 71 5.43 -34.97 12.01
N VAL A 72 4.55 -34.10 12.54
CA VAL A 72 3.82 -33.11 11.75
C VAL A 72 4.77 -32.09 11.12
N LEU A 73 5.71 -31.54 11.88
CA LEU A 73 6.71 -30.59 11.37
C LEU A 73 7.63 -31.23 10.33
N ALA A 74 8.03 -32.49 10.51
CA ALA A 74 8.80 -33.23 9.51
C ALA A 74 8.03 -33.44 8.21
N TRP A 75 6.73 -33.78 8.30
CA TRP A 75 5.85 -33.89 7.14
C TRP A 75 5.66 -32.55 6.41
N LEU A 76 5.53 -31.44 7.16
CA LEU A 76 5.46 -30.09 6.59
C LEU A 76 6.74 -29.70 5.85
N GLY A 77 7.91 -30.10 6.35
CA GLY A 77 9.20 -29.84 5.73
C GLY A 77 9.38 -30.51 4.36
N GLN A 78 8.57 -31.53 4.04
CA GLN A 78 8.55 -32.20 2.72
C GLN A 78 7.61 -31.50 1.72
N GLN A 79 6.83 -30.50 2.15
CA GLN A 79 5.89 -29.80 1.28
C GLN A 79 6.55 -28.62 0.57
N ASN A 80 6.16 -28.36 -0.68
CA ASN A 80 6.57 -27.17 -1.45
C ASN A 80 5.84 -25.87 -1.02
N GLN A 81 5.30 -25.84 0.20
CA GLN A 81 4.51 -24.74 0.73
C GLN A 81 5.04 -24.30 2.09
N SER A 82 5.10 -22.99 2.30
CA SER A 82 5.61 -22.44 3.55
C SER A 82 4.51 -22.31 4.62
N TYR A 83 4.42 -23.31 5.48
CA TYR A 83 3.59 -23.28 6.68
C TYR A 83 4.33 -22.65 7.86
N ASN A 84 3.59 -22.26 8.90
CA ASN A 84 4.11 -21.74 10.16
C ASN A 84 5.00 -20.50 10.04
N GLN A 85 4.87 -19.74 8.93
CA GLN A 85 5.54 -18.46 8.79
C GLN A 85 5.08 -17.48 9.87
N LYS A 86 6.03 -16.73 10.44
CA LYS A 86 5.72 -15.62 11.34
C LYS A 86 5.07 -14.50 10.52
N ALA A 87 3.84 -14.15 10.90
CA ALA A 87 3.21 -12.94 10.39
C ALA A 87 3.97 -11.70 10.88
N PRO A 88 4.07 -10.63 10.07
CA PRO A 88 4.64 -9.38 10.54
C PRO A 88 3.84 -8.85 11.74
N SER A 89 4.56 -8.25 12.68
CA SER A 89 3.99 -7.63 13.88
C SER A 89 4.13 -6.11 13.89
N GLN A 90 5.00 -5.56 13.05
CA GLN A 90 5.24 -4.13 12.93
C GLN A 90 4.36 -3.52 11.85
N ASN A 91 3.96 -2.28 12.09
CA ASN A 91 3.28 -1.44 11.11
C ASN A 91 4.30 -0.86 10.14
N ASP A 92 3.89 -0.79 8.89
CA ASP A 92 4.62 -0.13 7.81
C ASP A 92 5.06 1.29 8.18
N GLN A 93 6.34 1.58 7.90
CA GLN A 93 7.03 2.84 8.18
C GLN A 93 7.39 3.62 6.90
N LEU A 94 7.17 3.07 5.71
CA LEU A 94 7.39 3.75 4.44
C LEU A 94 6.24 4.71 4.13
N HIS A 95 5.00 4.24 4.34
CA HIS A 95 3.80 5.04 4.14
C HIS A 95 3.42 5.75 5.43
N THR A 96 4.02 6.92 5.65
CA THR A 96 3.74 7.77 6.81
C THR A 96 3.48 9.19 6.37
N LYS A 97 2.80 9.98 7.21
CA LYS A 97 2.55 11.40 6.92
C LYS A 97 3.84 12.18 6.71
N GLN A 98 4.92 11.80 7.41
CA GLN A 98 6.23 12.43 7.29
C GLN A 98 6.92 12.13 5.97
N ASN A 99 6.61 10.99 5.35
CA ASN A 99 7.22 10.56 4.09
C ASN A 99 6.42 10.99 2.85
N LEU A 100 5.25 11.62 3.02
CA LEU A 100 4.47 12.10 1.90
C LEU A 100 5.25 13.16 1.10
N PRO A 101 5.20 13.11 -0.24
CA PRO A 101 5.74 14.19 -1.05
C PRO A 101 4.97 15.49 -0.81
N THR A 102 5.59 16.60 -1.17
CA THR A 102 4.95 17.90 -1.30
C THR A 102 5.04 18.34 -2.75
N VAL A 103 4.01 19.02 -3.24
CA VAL A 103 3.96 19.61 -4.57
C VAL A 103 3.22 20.94 -4.48
N ARG A 104 3.66 21.93 -5.25
CA ARG A 104 3.05 23.26 -5.26
C ARG A 104 3.21 23.93 -6.61
N PHE A 105 2.15 24.52 -7.15
CA PHE A 105 2.23 25.36 -8.34
C PHE A 105 3.03 26.64 -8.10
N THR A 106 4.08 26.84 -8.91
CA THR A 106 4.79 28.10 -9.00
C THR A 106 4.26 28.94 -10.16
N SER A 107 3.82 28.30 -11.25
CA SER A 107 3.16 28.92 -12.40
C SER A 107 2.16 27.93 -13.04
N PRO A 108 0.99 28.38 -13.53
CA PRO A 108 0.42 29.71 -13.34
C PRO A 108 0.03 29.96 -11.88
N LYS A 109 -0.27 31.20 -11.51
CA LYS A 109 -0.84 31.49 -10.18
C LYS A 109 -2.33 31.17 -10.16
N LYS A 110 -2.85 30.86 -8.98
CA LYS A 110 -4.29 30.65 -8.78
C LYS A 110 -5.08 31.85 -9.30
N ASN A 111 -6.19 31.57 -9.97
CA ASN A 111 -7.15 32.50 -10.54
C ASN A 111 -6.60 33.39 -11.67
N THR A 112 -5.54 32.96 -12.36
CA THR A 112 -4.99 33.70 -13.51
C THR A 112 -5.59 33.24 -14.83
N ALA A 113 -5.69 34.17 -15.78
CA ALA A 113 -6.05 33.86 -17.15
C ALA A 113 -4.83 33.27 -17.89
N VAL A 114 -5.04 32.15 -18.56
CA VAL A 114 -4.01 31.48 -19.37
C VAL A 114 -4.57 31.15 -20.75
N PRO A 115 -3.73 31.16 -21.80
CA PRO A 115 -4.12 30.68 -23.12
C PRO A 115 -4.45 29.18 -23.12
N MET A 116 -5.06 28.67 -24.20
CA MET A 116 -5.34 27.23 -24.38
C MET A 116 -4.08 26.35 -24.41
N SER A 117 -2.90 26.94 -24.64
CA SER A 117 -1.60 26.30 -24.49
C SER A 117 -0.71 27.16 -23.61
N PHE A 118 -0.30 26.63 -22.47
CA PHE A 118 0.44 27.38 -21.46
C PHE A 118 1.44 26.46 -20.74
N ARG A 119 2.43 27.06 -20.08
CA ARG A 119 3.42 26.33 -19.28
C ARG A 119 2.99 26.26 -17.82
N ALA A 120 2.89 25.05 -17.30
CA ALA A 120 2.74 24.77 -15.87
C ALA A 120 4.10 24.44 -15.25
N GLU A 121 4.37 24.98 -14.08
CA GLU A 121 5.58 24.77 -13.30
C GLU A 121 5.22 24.52 -11.84
N VAL A 122 5.91 23.55 -11.24
CA VAL A 122 5.71 23.18 -9.84
C VAL A 122 7.05 23.04 -9.13
N GLU A 123 7.02 23.30 -7.83
CA GLU A 123 8.04 22.86 -6.89
C GLU A 123 7.53 21.59 -6.20
N ALA A 124 8.38 20.58 -6.10
CA ALA A 124 8.05 19.36 -5.39
C ALA A 124 9.27 18.80 -4.66
N VAL A 125 9.03 18.21 -3.50
CA VAL A 125 10.04 17.56 -2.67
C VAL A 125 9.44 16.29 -2.08
N ALA A 126 10.20 15.20 -2.07
CA ALA A 126 9.79 13.96 -1.41
C ALA A 126 10.95 13.43 -0.54
N PRO A 127 10.69 13.11 0.74
CA PRO A 127 11.72 12.54 1.63
C PRO A 127 12.34 11.23 1.11
N LEU A 128 11.55 10.41 0.42
CA LEU A 128 11.98 9.13 -0.17
C LEU A 128 12.40 9.24 -1.64
N GLY A 129 12.57 10.47 -2.15
CA GLY A 129 12.91 10.74 -3.54
C GLY A 129 11.68 10.77 -4.46
N LEU A 130 11.63 11.76 -5.35
CA LEU A 130 10.54 11.86 -6.33
C LEU A 130 10.71 10.84 -7.45
N GLN A 131 9.61 10.28 -7.92
CA GLN A 131 9.54 9.41 -9.09
C GLN A 131 8.97 10.16 -10.29
N GLN A 132 7.83 10.83 -10.11
CA GLN A 132 7.16 11.57 -11.18
C GLN A 132 6.18 12.60 -10.65
N ILE A 133 5.80 13.55 -11.50
CA ILE A 133 4.67 14.46 -11.29
C ILE A 133 3.74 14.35 -12.49
N ASP A 134 2.49 14.00 -12.23
CA ASP A 134 1.43 13.93 -13.23
C ASP A 134 0.60 15.21 -13.18
N PHE A 135 0.33 15.80 -14.35
CA PHE A 135 -0.50 16.98 -14.49
C PHE A 135 -1.85 16.62 -15.09
N PHE A 136 -2.89 17.29 -14.61
CA PHE A 136 -4.28 17.11 -15.04
C PHE A 136 -4.96 18.46 -15.24
N LEU A 137 -5.84 18.54 -16.25
CA LEU A 137 -6.73 19.68 -16.48
C LEU A 137 -8.17 19.19 -16.46
N ASN A 138 -8.99 19.67 -15.51
CA ASN A 138 -10.34 19.14 -15.25
C ASN A 138 -10.36 17.60 -15.10
N ASP A 139 -9.40 17.07 -14.36
CA ASP A 139 -9.17 15.63 -14.15
C ASP A 139 -8.71 14.83 -15.39
N ASP A 140 -8.65 15.43 -16.57
CA ASP A 140 -8.02 14.82 -17.75
C ASP A 140 -6.50 14.88 -17.63
N PHE A 141 -5.83 13.75 -17.81
CA PHE A 141 -4.37 13.66 -17.80
C PHE A 141 -3.78 14.39 -19.01
N VAL A 142 -2.85 15.33 -18.76
CA VAL A 142 -2.20 16.14 -19.81
C VAL A 142 -0.71 15.85 -19.97
N GLY A 143 -0.08 15.14 -19.03
CA GLY A 143 1.30 14.71 -19.15
C GLY A 143 2.00 14.48 -17.80
N SER A 144 3.21 13.92 -17.88
CA SER A 144 4.06 13.63 -16.71
C SER A 144 5.44 14.25 -16.87
N VAL A 145 6.05 14.60 -15.74
CA VAL A 145 7.44 15.05 -15.68
C VAL A 145 8.21 14.19 -14.67
N LEU A 146 9.33 13.62 -15.11
CA LEU A 146 10.10 12.63 -14.33
C LEU A 146 11.34 13.23 -13.64
N SER A 147 11.73 14.46 -13.99
CA SER A 147 12.96 15.09 -13.49
C SER A 147 12.84 16.61 -13.43
N PRO A 148 13.55 17.28 -12.49
CA PRO A 148 13.57 18.73 -12.42
C PRO A 148 14.31 19.37 -13.62
N PRO A 149 13.99 20.61 -14.00
CA PRO A 149 12.90 21.43 -13.47
C PRO A 149 11.52 20.87 -13.83
N TYR A 150 10.60 20.81 -12.87
CA TYR A 150 9.28 20.21 -13.06
C TYR A 150 8.34 21.16 -13.79
N ARG A 151 8.38 21.10 -15.11
CA ARG A 151 7.60 21.96 -16.01
C ARG A 151 6.99 21.14 -17.15
N LEU A 152 5.76 21.49 -17.50
CA LEU A 152 5.01 20.87 -18.57
C LEU A 152 4.35 21.94 -19.45
N ASP A 153 4.49 21.82 -20.76
CA ASP A 153 3.70 22.61 -21.70
C ASP A 153 2.32 21.93 -21.85
N VAL A 154 1.32 22.51 -21.20
CA VAL A 154 -0.06 22.01 -21.16
C VAL A 154 -0.78 22.46 -22.41
N ILE A 155 -1.46 21.51 -23.08
CA ILE A 155 -2.37 21.78 -24.19
C ILE A 155 -3.76 21.36 -23.72
N ALA A 156 -4.70 22.30 -23.70
CA ALA A 156 -6.07 22.01 -23.33
C ALA A 156 -6.68 20.96 -24.29
N PRO A 157 -7.37 19.92 -23.78
CA PRO A 157 -8.03 18.91 -24.62
C PRO A 157 -8.97 19.51 -25.66
N ALA A 158 -9.06 18.86 -26.81
CA ALA A 158 -9.95 19.28 -27.88
C ALA A 158 -11.41 19.31 -27.39
N GLY A 159 -12.11 20.42 -27.65
CA GLY A 159 -13.50 20.62 -27.21
C GLY A 159 -13.64 21.37 -25.88
N LEU A 160 -12.55 21.62 -25.15
CA LEU A 160 -12.61 22.47 -23.96
C LEU A 160 -12.89 23.94 -24.36
N ALA A 161 -13.92 24.53 -23.76
CA ALA A 161 -14.31 25.91 -24.00
C ALA A 161 -13.54 26.87 -23.08
N ASN A 162 -13.56 28.16 -23.42
CA ASN A 162 -13.06 29.21 -22.53
C ASN A 162 -13.83 29.17 -21.21
N GLY A 163 -13.15 29.46 -20.10
CA GLY A 163 -13.77 29.47 -18.78
C GLY A 163 -12.86 28.94 -17.68
N TRP A 164 -13.43 28.78 -16.50
CA TRP A 164 -12.70 28.25 -15.35
C TRP A 164 -12.40 26.76 -15.51
N ALA A 165 -11.15 26.40 -15.28
CA ALA A 165 -10.67 25.02 -15.25
C ALA A 165 -9.83 24.78 -14.00
N THR A 166 -9.76 23.53 -13.58
CA THR A 166 -8.91 23.07 -12.47
C THR A 166 -7.64 22.47 -13.04
N LEU A 167 -6.50 23.10 -12.74
CA LEU A 167 -5.18 22.54 -13.02
C LEU A 167 -4.69 21.83 -11.75
N LYS A 168 -4.33 20.56 -11.87
CA LYS A 168 -3.88 19.71 -10.76
C LYS A 168 -2.53 19.09 -11.08
N ALA A 169 -1.64 19.06 -10.10
CA ALA A 169 -0.36 18.37 -10.17
C ALA A 169 -0.31 17.36 -9.04
N ARG A 170 0.04 16.12 -9.35
CA ARG A 170 0.17 15.02 -8.39
C ARG A 170 1.59 14.48 -8.40
N ALA A 171 2.29 14.63 -7.29
CA ALA A 171 3.62 14.08 -7.10
C ALA A 171 3.53 12.66 -6.56
N TYR A 172 4.40 11.80 -7.07
CA TYR A 172 4.62 10.43 -6.63
C TYR A 172 6.08 10.26 -6.22
N ASP A 173 6.33 9.60 -5.09
CA ASP A 173 7.67 9.23 -4.66
C ASP A 173 8.04 7.79 -5.11
N GLN A 174 9.27 7.35 -4.83
CA GLN A 174 9.79 6.04 -5.24
C GLN A 174 9.05 4.84 -4.65
N VAL A 175 8.25 5.04 -3.59
CA VAL A 175 7.44 3.99 -2.98
C VAL A 175 5.95 4.20 -3.24
N LEU A 176 5.55 5.11 -4.12
CA LEU A 176 4.16 5.46 -4.46
C LEU A 176 3.39 6.21 -3.35
N ASN A 177 4.05 6.83 -2.37
CA ASN A 177 3.41 7.91 -1.63
C ASN A 177 3.05 9.02 -2.62
N ARG A 178 1.89 9.66 -2.39
CA ARG A 178 1.41 10.71 -3.29
C ARG A 178 0.77 11.88 -2.57
N GLN A 179 0.91 13.05 -3.16
CA GLN A 179 0.21 14.27 -2.80
C GLN A 179 -0.11 15.08 -4.04
N GLU A 180 -1.09 15.96 -3.91
CA GLU A 180 -1.57 16.77 -5.01
C GLU A 180 -1.78 18.22 -4.59
N ASP A 181 -1.46 19.12 -5.50
CA ASP A 181 -1.84 20.53 -5.44
C ASP A 181 -2.78 20.84 -6.60
N GLN A 182 -3.68 21.77 -6.40
CA GLN A 182 -4.65 22.16 -7.39
C GLN A 182 -4.96 23.66 -7.33
N ILE A 183 -5.01 24.28 -8.50
CA ILE A 183 -5.35 25.68 -8.67
C ILE A 183 -6.44 25.83 -9.73
N SER A 184 -7.26 26.87 -9.59
CA SER A 184 -8.19 27.27 -10.63
C SER A 184 -7.52 28.26 -11.58
N VAL A 185 -7.73 28.11 -12.88
CA VAL A 185 -7.22 29.00 -13.93
C VAL A 185 -8.34 29.31 -14.91
N MET A 186 -8.30 30.49 -15.54
CA MET A 186 -9.29 30.88 -16.55
C MET A 186 -8.69 30.67 -17.95
N LEU A 187 -9.20 29.69 -18.68
CA LEU A 187 -8.77 29.41 -20.05
C LEU A 187 -9.33 30.46 -21.02
N THR A 188 -8.45 30.97 -21.86
CA THR A 188 -8.73 31.99 -22.88
C THR A 188 -8.12 31.57 -24.22
N ARG A 189 -8.76 31.98 -25.32
CA ARG A 189 -8.27 31.74 -26.69
C ARG A 189 -7.47 32.93 -27.19
#